data_AF-A0A932YNZ8-F1
#
_entry.id   AF-A0A932YNZ8-F1
#
_cell.length_a   1.000
_cell.length_b   1.000
_cell.length_c   1.000
_cell.angle_alpha   90.00
_cell.angle_beta   90.00
_cell.angle_gamma   90.00
#
_symmetry.space_group_name_H-M   'P 1'
#
loop_
_entity.id
_entity.type
_entity.pdbx_description
1 polymer ?
#
loop_
_entity_poly.entity_id
_entity_poly.type
_entity_poly.pdbx_seq_one_letter_code
_entity_poly.pdbx_strand_id
1 'polypeptide(L)'
;MRAKIQKISKYAPSIFQGKLDFRAKRGALSLTSEHPAERAFMCMLIAAIVTLGVLYVYFVGGTTLNVIARKEARAEIASLATIVSELERGYFALAQGIGPEDGERLGLSPVANTSYVHHPGNAAHAGADSDEL
;
A
#
# COMPACT_ATOMS: atom_id res chain seq x y z
N MET A 1 -19.87 16.28 -79.45
CA MET A 1 -18.66 16.36 -78.58
C MET A 1 -18.81 17.61 -77.71
N ARG A 2 -18.76 17.65 -76.38
CA ARG A 2 -18.19 16.80 -75.33
C ARG A 2 -18.97 17.07 -74.03
N ALA A 3 -19.26 16.02 -73.27
CA ALA A 3 -19.74 16.11 -71.89
C ALA A 3 -18.64 16.68 -70.97
N LYS A 4 -19.01 17.53 -70.01
CA LYS A 4 -18.14 17.88 -68.86
C LYS A 4 -18.81 17.44 -67.57
N ILE A 5 -18.42 16.24 -67.15
CA ILE A 5 -18.66 15.67 -65.83
C ILE A 5 -17.88 16.53 -64.83
N GLN A 6 -18.57 17.29 -63.98
CA GLN A 6 -17.94 17.94 -62.83
C GLN A 6 -17.82 16.93 -61.70
N LYS A 7 -16.58 16.67 -61.32
CA LYS A 7 -16.14 15.69 -60.32
C LYS A 7 -16.76 15.98 -58.95
N ILE A 8 -17.44 14.97 -58.40
CA ILE A 8 -17.80 14.88 -56.99
C ILE A 8 -16.51 14.58 -56.21
N SER A 9 -15.85 15.59 -55.65
CA SER A 9 -14.70 15.40 -54.75
C SER A 9 -15.18 15.16 -53.32
N LYS A 10 -15.52 13.91 -53.06
CA LYS A 10 -15.04 13.09 -51.93
C LYS A 10 -14.21 13.83 -50.86
N TYR A 11 -14.86 14.51 -49.91
CA TYR A 11 -14.27 14.80 -48.60
C TYR A 11 -15.31 14.50 -47.52
N ALA A 12 -15.17 13.33 -46.91
CA ALA A 12 -15.84 13.01 -45.66
C ALA A 12 -15.23 13.90 -44.56
N PRO A 13 -16.00 14.72 -43.84
CA PRO A 13 -15.47 15.42 -42.69
C PRO A 13 -15.24 14.39 -41.58
N SER A 14 -13.97 14.24 -41.20
CA SER A 14 -13.54 13.34 -40.14
C SER A 14 -14.19 13.75 -38.82
N ILE A 15 -14.98 12.83 -38.23
CA ILE A 15 -15.67 12.98 -36.95
C ILE A 15 -14.66 13.07 -35.77
N PHE A 16 -13.38 12.80 -36.03
CA PHE A 16 -12.30 12.77 -35.04
C PHE A 16 -11.36 13.97 -35.08
N GLN A 17 -11.68 15.02 -35.84
CA GLN A 17 -10.92 16.28 -35.77
C GLN A 17 -11.47 17.18 -34.65
N GLY A 18 -11.55 16.62 -33.44
CA GLY A 18 -11.74 17.38 -32.21
C GLY A 18 -10.47 18.18 -31.93
N LYS A 19 -10.33 19.34 -32.57
CA LYS A 19 -9.40 20.38 -32.11
C LYS A 19 -9.90 20.82 -30.74
N LEU A 20 -9.30 20.30 -29.68
CA LEU A 20 -9.38 20.92 -28.36
C LEU A 20 -8.54 22.20 -28.41
N ASP A 21 -9.10 23.23 -29.05
CA ASP A 21 -8.60 24.59 -28.98
C ASP A 21 -8.87 25.10 -27.55
N PHE A 22 -7.97 24.80 -26.62
CA PHE A 22 -7.88 25.43 -25.29
C PHE A 22 -7.37 26.87 -25.38
N ARG A 23 -7.58 27.53 -26.52
CA ARG A 23 -7.38 28.97 -26.65
C ARG A 23 -8.57 29.63 -25.97
N ALA A 24 -8.52 29.63 -24.64
CA ALA A 24 -9.45 30.36 -23.79
C ALA A 24 -9.65 31.75 -24.42
N LYS A 25 -10.84 31.97 -24.98
CA LYS A 25 -11.26 33.30 -25.43
C LYS A 25 -11.27 34.18 -24.19
N ARG A 26 -10.13 34.80 -23.88
CA ARG A 26 -9.95 35.82 -22.83
C ARG A 26 -10.82 37.06 -23.05
N GLY A 27 -11.59 37.13 -24.14
CA GLY A 27 -12.39 38.29 -24.54
C GLY A 27 -13.91 38.15 -24.42
N ALA A 28 -14.46 37.05 -23.88
CA ALA A 28 -15.92 36.87 -23.80
C ALA A 28 -16.56 37.19 -22.43
N LEU A 29 -15.83 37.87 -21.55
CA LEU A 29 -16.37 38.51 -20.34
C LEU A 29 -16.11 40.02 -20.42
N SER A 30 -16.45 40.63 -21.55
CA SER A 30 -16.31 42.07 -21.79
C SER A 30 -17.54 42.86 -21.32
N LEU A 31 -18.04 42.53 -20.12
CA LEU A 31 -19.09 43.31 -19.42
C LEU A 31 -18.69 43.65 -17.98
N THR A 32 -17.50 43.28 -17.51
CA THR A 32 -17.03 43.57 -16.14
C THR A 32 -15.71 44.35 -16.14
N SER A 33 -15.39 45.06 -17.24
CA SER A 33 -14.10 45.77 -17.37
C SER A 33 -13.94 46.99 -16.47
N GLU A 34 -14.87 47.27 -15.57
CA GLU A 34 -14.77 48.41 -14.64
C GLU A 34 -14.05 48.09 -13.33
N HIS A 35 -14.03 46.84 -12.86
CA HIS A 35 -13.54 46.52 -11.51
C HIS A 35 -12.43 45.44 -11.52
N PRO A 36 -11.14 45.82 -11.61
CA PRO A 36 -10.02 44.87 -11.64
C PRO A 36 -9.92 44.00 -10.37
N ALA A 37 -10.46 44.47 -9.24
CA ALA A 37 -10.51 43.74 -7.98
C ALA A 37 -11.41 42.50 -8.05
N GLU A 38 -12.60 42.60 -8.67
CA GLU A 38 -13.56 41.49 -8.77
C GLU A 38 -12.98 40.32 -9.56
N ARG A 39 -12.25 40.62 -10.62
CA ARG A 39 -11.57 39.60 -11.43
C ARG A 39 -10.48 38.89 -10.63
N ALA A 40 -9.74 39.61 -9.79
CA ALA A 40 -8.73 39.00 -8.92
C ALA A 40 -9.37 38.07 -7.89
N PHE A 41 -10.48 38.48 -7.26
CA PHE A 41 -11.23 37.64 -6.33
C PHE A 41 -11.78 36.38 -6.99
N MET A 42 -12.37 36.50 -8.19
CA MET A 42 -12.92 35.34 -8.89
C MET A 42 -11.82 34.36 -9.31
N CYS A 43 -10.67 34.85 -9.80
CA CYS A 43 -9.51 34.01 -10.10
C CYS A 43 -8.96 33.32 -8.84
N MET A 44 -8.86 34.03 -7.71
CA MET A 44 -8.44 33.44 -6.44
C MET A 44 -9.41 32.36 -5.96
N LEU A 45 -10.72 32.59 -6.08
CA LEU A 45 -11.74 31.61 -5.71
C LEU A 45 -11.61 30.34 -6.56
N ILE A 46 -11.47 30.50 -7.89
CA ILE A 46 -11.27 29.37 -8.80
C ILE A 46 -9.97 28.62 -8.47
N ALA A 47 -8.88 29.34 -8.25
CA ALA A 47 -7.60 28.75 -7.86
C ALA A 47 -7.70 28.00 -6.52
N ALA A 48 -8.42 28.54 -5.54
CA ALA A 48 -8.65 27.90 -4.26
C ALA A 48 -9.44 26.60 -4.42
N ILE A 49 -10.51 26.59 -5.22
CA ILE A 49 -11.31 25.38 -5.48
C ILE A 49 -10.46 24.30 -6.16
N VAL A 50 -9.67 24.67 -7.18
CA VAL A 50 -8.78 23.74 -7.87
C VAL A 50 -7.74 23.17 -6.90
N THR A 51 -7.12 24.02 -6.09
CA THR A 51 -6.13 23.61 -5.09
C THR A 51 -6.73 22.64 -4.09
N LEU A 52 -7.95 22.93 -3.61
CA LEU A 52 -8.68 22.06 -2.68
C LEU A 52 -8.99 20.69 -3.32
N GLY A 53 -9.39 20.68 -4.59
CA GLY A 53 -9.65 19.46 -5.34
C GLY A 53 -8.39 18.60 -5.51
N VAL A 54 -7.26 19.21 -5.87
CA VAL A 54 -5.97 18.51 -5.98
C VAL A 54 -5.54 17.95 -4.63
N LEU A 55 -5.64 18.75 -3.56
CA LEU A 55 -5.30 18.31 -2.21
C LEU A 55 -6.18 17.15 -1.76
N TYR A 56 -7.47 17.19 -2.07
CA TYR A 56 -8.41 16.12 -1.77
C TYR A 56 -8.02 14.81 -2.46
N VAL A 57 -7.77 14.86 -3.77
CA VAL A 57 -7.34 13.67 -4.53
C VAL A 57 -6.01 13.12 -4.01
N TYR A 58 -5.05 14.00 -3.73
CA TYR A 58 -3.76 13.61 -3.14
C TYR A 58 -3.94 12.95 -1.77
N PHE A 59 -4.74 13.53 -0.88
CA PHE A 59 -4.98 13.03 0.47
C PHE A 59 -5.72 11.69 0.46
N VAL A 60 -6.78 11.58 -0.34
CA VAL A 60 -7.56 10.34 -0.47
C VAL A 60 -6.72 9.24 -1.12
N GLY A 61 -5.95 9.57 -2.17
CA GLY A 61 -5.04 8.63 -2.81
C GLY A 61 -3.97 8.11 -1.85
N GLY A 62 -3.27 9.01 -1.16
CA GLY A 62 -2.24 8.65 -0.19
C GLY A 62 -2.80 7.83 0.99
N THR A 63 -3.97 8.20 1.49
CA THR A 63 -4.64 7.46 2.58
C THR A 63 -5.09 6.08 2.13
N THR A 64 -5.64 5.96 0.93
CA THR A 64 -6.10 4.67 0.39
C THR A 64 -4.91 3.72 0.17
N LEU A 65 -3.82 4.20 -0.43
CA LEU A 65 -2.60 3.42 -0.63
C LEU A 65 -2.00 2.95 0.70
N ASN A 66 -1.94 3.83 1.70
CA ASN A 66 -1.41 3.48 3.02
C ASN A 66 -2.29 2.45 3.74
N VAL A 67 -3.62 2.56 3.61
CA VAL A 67 -4.55 1.56 4.17
C VAL A 67 -4.41 0.20 3.47
N ILE A 68 -4.22 0.18 2.15
CA ILE A 68 -4.01 -1.05 1.39
C ILE A 68 -2.70 -1.72 1.81
N ALA A 69 -1.59 -0.99 1.84
CA ALA A 69 -0.29 -1.52 2.27
C ALA A 69 -0.34 -2.09 3.69
N ARG A 70 -1.03 -1.40 4.61
CA ARG A 70 -1.22 -1.90 5.98
C ARG A 70 -2.07 -3.17 6.04
N LYS A 71 -3.09 -3.29 5.19
CA LYS A 71 -3.91 -4.50 5.12
C LYS A 71 -3.12 -5.68 4.55
N GLU A 72 -2.34 -5.45 3.52
CA GLU A 72 -1.51 -6.46 2.88
C GLU A 72 -0.44 -6.98 3.85
N ALA A 73 0.28 -6.09 4.52
CA ALA A 73 1.25 -6.47 5.56
C ALA A 73 0.60 -7.30 6.69
N ARG A 74 -0.63 -6.96 7.11
CA ARG A 74 -1.36 -7.74 8.13
C ARG A 74 -1.76 -9.12 7.64
N ALA A 75 -2.17 -9.25 6.38
CA ALA A 75 -2.50 -10.53 5.78
C ALA A 75 -1.27 -11.43 5.66
N GLU A 76 -0.14 -10.87 5.26
CA GLU A 76 1.14 -11.58 5.18
C GLU A 76 1.61 -12.06 6.56
N ILE A 77 1.57 -11.19 7.58
CA ILE A 77 1.90 -11.58 8.97
C ILE A 77 1.02 -12.73 9.46
N ALA A 78 -0.29 -12.68 9.19
CA ALA A 78 -1.22 -13.74 9.57
C ALA A 78 -0.90 -15.07 8.85
N SER A 79 -0.51 -15.01 7.58
CA SER A 79 -0.05 -16.16 6.81
C SER A 79 1.21 -16.78 7.41
N LEU A 80 2.24 -15.96 7.68
CA LEU A 80 3.49 -16.42 8.30
C LEU A 80 3.25 -17.04 9.67
N ALA A 81 2.41 -16.42 10.51
CA ALA A 81 2.09 -16.95 11.84
C ALA A 81 1.43 -18.34 11.75
N THR A 82 0.59 -18.56 10.74
CA THR A 82 -0.04 -19.87 10.50
C THR A 82 1.01 -20.91 10.13
N ILE A 83 1.93 -20.59 9.21
CA ILE A 83 3.01 -21.48 8.79
C ILE A 83 3.92 -21.84 9.97
N VAL A 84 4.30 -20.85 10.79
CA VAL A 84 5.12 -21.08 11.98
C VAL A 84 4.40 -22.00 12.96
N SER A 85 3.11 -21.76 13.22
CA SER A 85 2.33 -22.60 14.13
C SER A 85 2.21 -24.05 13.64
N GLU A 86 2.04 -24.25 12.34
CA GLU A 86 2.02 -25.59 11.74
C GLU A 86 3.39 -26.28 11.89
N LEU A 87 4.48 -25.55 11.66
CA LEU A 87 5.83 -26.07 11.80
C LEU A 87 6.17 -26.42 13.24
N GLU A 88 5.79 -25.58 14.21
CA GLU A 88 5.94 -25.85 15.64
C GLU A 88 5.17 -27.09 16.04
N ARG A 89 3.91 -27.22 15.60
CA ARG A 89 3.10 -28.39 15.88
C ARG A 89 3.72 -29.66 15.30
N GLY A 90 4.23 -29.58 14.06
CA GLY A 90 4.96 -30.67 13.43
C GLY A 90 6.21 -31.04 14.22
N TYR A 91 7.03 -30.06 14.57
CA TYR A 91 8.23 -30.26 15.37
C TYR A 91 7.92 -30.93 16.71
N PHE A 92 6.92 -30.47 17.44
CA PHE A 92 6.53 -31.09 18.71
C PHE A 92 6.03 -32.52 18.54
N ALA A 93 5.25 -32.80 17.49
CA ALA A 93 4.79 -34.16 17.19
C ALA A 93 5.96 -35.10 16.86
N LEU A 94 6.95 -34.63 16.08
CA LEU A 94 8.16 -35.38 15.76
C LEU A 94 9.08 -35.54 16.99
N ALA A 95 9.24 -34.51 17.80
CA ALA A 95 10.08 -34.52 18.99
C ALA A 95 9.54 -35.46 20.08
N GLN A 96 8.22 -35.58 20.22
CA GLN A 96 7.61 -36.56 21.13
C GLN A 96 7.93 -38.01 20.76
N GLY A 97 8.26 -38.27 19.49
CA GLY A 97 8.66 -39.60 19.02
C GLY A 97 10.12 -39.94 19.23
N ILE A 98 10.96 -39.02 19.71
CA ILE A 98 12.39 -39.24 19.91
C ILE A 98 12.61 -39.72 21.35
N GLY A 99 12.79 -41.04 21.50
CA GLY A 99 13.09 -41.68 22.77
C GLY A 99 14.59 -41.96 22.97
N PRO A 100 15.04 -42.28 24.19
CA PRO A 100 16.40 -42.75 24.44
C PRO A 100 16.74 -44.02 23.63
N GLU A 101 15.74 -44.87 23.35
CA GLU A 101 15.87 -46.01 22.43
C GLU A 101 16.27 -45.62 20.99
N ASP A 102 15.88 -44.45 20.48
CA ASP A 102 16.33 -43.98 19.16
C ASP A 102 17.80 -43.54 19.20
N GLY A 103 18.26 -43.02 20.33
CA GLY A 103 19.66 -42.72 20.58
C GLY A 103 20.54 -43.98 20.51
N GLU A 104 20.10 -45.06 21.15
CA GLU A 104 20.79 -46.35 21.11
C GLU A 104 20.85 -46.92 19.68
N ARG A 105 19.78 -46.75 18.88
CA ARG A 105 19.74 -47.17 17.46
C ARG A 105 20.68 -46.38 16.56
N LEU A 106 20.97 -45.12 16.90
CA LEU A 106 21.97 -44.30 16.22
C LEU A 106 23.41 -44.59 16.69
N GLY A 107 23.61 -45.54 17.61
CA GLY A 107 24.92 -45.88 18.16
C GLY A 107 25.41 -44.89 19.23
N LEU A 108 24.52 -44.05 19.76
CA LEU A 108 24.83 -43.16 20.87
C LEU A 108 24.75 -43.96 22.18
N SER A 109 25.80 -43.86 22.99
CA SER A 109 25.84 -44.46 24.33
C SER A 109 25.25 -43.49 25.35
N PRO A 110 24.44 -43.96 26.32
CA PRO A 110 23.86 -43.10 27.35
C PRO A 110 24.97 -42.40 28.16
N VAL A 111 24.95 -41.07 28.16
CA VAL A 111 25.92 -40.26 28.90
C VAL A 111 25.53 -40.26 30.38
N ALA A 112 26.26 -41.04 31.19
CA ALA A 112 25.98 -41.22 32.62
C ALA A 112 26.30 -40.00 33.50
N ASN A 113 27.02 -38.99 32.97
CA ASN A 113 27.42 -37.79 33.72
C ASN A 113 27.09 -36.52 32.93
N THR A 114 25.82 -36.09 32.97
CA THR A 114 25.41 -34.78 32.46
C THR A 114 25.42 -33.76 33.60
N SER A 115 26.41 -32.87 33.61
CA SER A 115 26.38 -31.67 34.43
C SER A 115 25.55 -30.61 33.70
N TYR A 116 24.31 -30.38 34.16
CA TYR A 116 23.46 -29.33 33.61
C TYR A 116 23.93 -27.98 34.11
N VAL A 117 24.53 -27.18 33.23
CA VAL A 117 24.85 -25.78 33.54
C VAL A 117 23.56 -24.97 33.45
N HIS A 118 23.01 -24.61 34.61
CA HIS A 118 21.84 -23.75 34.69
C HIS A 118 22.25 -22.32 34.34
N HIS A 119 21.82 -21.83 33.18
CA HIS A 119 21.90 -20.40 32.84
C HIS A 119 20.61 -19.71 33.30
N PRO A 120 20.63 -18.92 34.40
CA PRO A 120 19.46 -18.13 34.76
C PRO A 120 19.23 -17.08 33.68
N GLY A 121 18.23 -17.32 32.83
CA GLY A 121 17.69 -16.30 31.94
C GLY A 121 17.05 -15.16 32.74
N ASN A 122 16.89 -14.01 32.09
CA ASN A 122 16.53 -12.70 32.63
C ASN A 122 15.21 -12.60 33.45
N ALA A 123 14.55 -13.71 33.75
CA ALA A 123 13.36 -13.80 34.60
C ALA A 123 13.65 -13.64 36.11
N ALA A 124 14.91 -13.78 36.54
CA ALA A 124 15.30 -13.61 37.95
C ALA A 124 15.38 -12.15 38.42
N HIS A 125 15.27 -11.17 37.51
CA HIS A 125 15.31 -9.74 37.88
C HIS A 125 13.92 -9.12 38.14
N ALA A 126 12.85 -9.90 38.09
CA ALA A 126 11.47 -9.41 38.24
C ALA A 126 10.77 -9.88 39.54
N GLY A 127 11.51 -10.36 40.54
CA GLY A 127 10.91 -10.91 41.77
C GLY A 127 11.78 -10.89 43.01
N ALA A 128 12.71 -9.93 43.14
CA ALA A 128 13.52 -9.74 44.35
C ALA A 128 13.29 -8.35 44.96
N ASP A 129 12.03 -7.91 45.01
CA ASP A 129 11.61 -6.72 45.75
C ASP A 129 10.27 -7.00 46.46
N SER A 130 10.30 -7.88 47.45
CA SER A 130 9.36 -7.89 48.58
C SER A 130 9.77 -8.99 49.58
N ASP A 131 9.91 -8.57 50.83
CA ASP A 131 9.99 -9.35 52.07
C ASP A 131 11.37 -9.75 52.57
N GLU A 132 12.12 -8.74 53.04
CA GLU A 132 12.87 -8.88 54.30
C GLU A 132 12.13 -8.13 55.43
N LEU A 133 11.76 -8.92 56.46
CA LEU A 133 11.42 -8.60 57.86
C LEU A 133 10.01 -8.09 58.21
#